data_AF-A0A2R6D337-F1
#
_entry.id   AF-A0A2R6D337-F1
#
_cell.length_a   1.000
_cell.length_b   1.000
_cell.length_c   1.000
_cell.angle_alpha   90.00
_cell.angle_beta   90.00
_cell.angle_gamma   90.00
#
_symmetry.space_group_name_H-M   'P 1'
#
loop_
_entity.id
_entity.type
_entity.pdbx_description
1 polymer ?
#
loop_
_entity_poly.entity_id
_entity_poly.type
_entity_poly.pdbx_seq_one_letter_code
_entity_poly.pdbx_strand_id
1 'polypeptide(L)'
;MTPTPDNYSAVNKNGRAGSTRGAYAVAKRLEQENLNTKRYVGLESGSKICRYDHTDPKERYDDPPEANYGVYAGEGLVLIDIDSYRDSAEIPETISCLPSTLTVSSPHKGEHRYYQIDEEPQNIQKSWGEIRAENQYVVGPGSELTSCKKDWHDCSEPQEGLYVVESDEPIASITRSQIQPLLSSTEHDSELGQRPSSPSKVEERPEFPAVEYDPINRLTRAIQNFAWGDKLGDLWEGNYEAAGFGRDRSRAEFSLCYYLGWLNDADTSIIKRLMSYSCRRYPFTDSGNKRKWLSAAEIYRETTLANLEFPDGMYEKRLQPLGYEDRPKTSHITRTNTNKAIMDLGIATTSELIDHPATDRGKRQTQRALDELLDDGLISYHRDGRRTFYYPKGLLRAFATPERLDNLDIDADKIT
;
A
#
# COMPACT_ATOMS: atom_id res chain seq x y z
N MET A 1 -36.23 -26.82 -25.07
CA MET A 1 -35.48 -27.83 -24.31
C MET A 1 -34.78 -27.10 -23.18
N THR A 2 -35.33 -27.20 -21.98
CA THR A 2 -34.72 -26.68 -20.75
C THR A 2 -33.53 -27.56 -20.38
N PRO A 3 -32.34 -27.01 -20.11
CA PRO A 3 -31.21 -27.82 -19.65
C PRO A 3 -31.50 -28.28 -18.22
N THR A 4 -31.39 -29.59 -17.99
CA THR A 4 -31.46 -30.21 -16.66
C THR A 4 -30.23 -29.86 -15.83
N PRO A 5 -30.38 -29.42 -14.56
CA PRO A 5 -29.27 -29.06 -13.69
C PRO A 5 -28.74 -30.30 -12.97
N ASP A 6 -28.05 -31.18 -13.67
CA ASP A 6 -27.37 -32.33 -13.05
C ASP A 6 -26.10 -32.64 -13.85
N ASN A 7 -24.99 -31.99 -13.51
CA ASN A 7 -23.61 -32.50 -13.64
C ASN A 7 -22.57 -31.45 -13.20
N TYR A 8 -22.53 -31.13 -11.90
CA TYR A 8 -21.34 -30.58 -11.26
C TYR A 8 -21.07 -31.33 -9.95
N SER A 9 -20.92 -32.64 -10.07
CA SER A 9 -20.38 -33.52 -9.02
C SER A 9 -18.87 -33.71 -9.24
N ALA A 10 -18.10 -32.63 -9.09
CA ALA A 10 -16.65 -32.74 -8.95
C ALA A 10 -16.31 -32.82 -7.46
N VAL A 11 -16.45 -34.01 -6.87
CA VAL A 11 -15.89 -34.29 -5.55
C VAL A 11 -14.37 -34.36 -5.71
N ASN A 12 -13.69 -33.26 -5.39
CA ASN A 12 -12.25 -33.25 -5.28
C ASN A 12 -11.83 -34.15 -4.10
N LYS A 13 -10.87 -35.06 -4.33
CA LYS A 13 -10.42 -36.11 -3.38
C LYS A 13 -9.78 -35.59 -2.09
N ASN A 14 -9.75 -34.27 -1.88
CA ASN A 14 -9.13 -33.60 -0.73
C ASN A 14 -10.14 -33.04 0.30
N GLY A 15 -11.43 -33.38 0.22
CA GLY A 15 -12.41 -32.95 1.24
C GLY A 15 -12.82 -31.47 1.20
N ARG A 16 -12.36 -30.68 0.23
CA ARG A 16 -12.73 -29.25 0.02
C ARG A 16 -14.03 -29.07 -0.78
N ALA A 17 -15.09 -29.81 -0.46
CA ALA A 17 -16.37 -29.71 -1.17
C ALA A 17 -17.15 -28.40 -0.87
N GLY A 18 -16.75 -27.64 0.16
CA GLY A 18 -17.43 -26.40 0.57
C GLY A 18 -17.13 -25.19 -0.32
N SER A 19 -15.90 -25.09 -0.86
CA SER A 19 -15.43 -23.89 -1.56
C SER A 19 -16.19 -23.61 -2.86
N THR A 20 -16.51 -24.66 -3.62
CA THR A 20 -17.21 -24.53 -4.91
C THR A 20 -18.69 -24.21 -4.76
N ARG A 21 -19.36 -24.64 -3.69
CA ARG A 21 -20.79 -24.39 -3.48
C ARG A 21 -21.10 -22.92 -3.21
N GLY A 22 -20.29 -22.26 -2.38
CA GLY A 22 -20.47 -20.85 -2.07
C GLY A 22 -20.29 -19.96 -3.30
N ALA A 23 -19.20 -20.19 -4.03
CA ALA A 23 -18.90 -19.44 -5.24
C ALA A 23 -19.97 -19.63 -6.33
N TYR A 24 -20.48 -20.85 -6.48
CA TYR A 24 -21.60 -21.14 -7.38
C TYR A 24 -22.88 -20.41 -6.98
N ALA A 25 -23.20 -20.31 -5.68
CA ALA A 25 -24.37 -19.57 -5.23
C ALA A 25 -24.27 -18.09 -5.63
N VAL A 26 -23.13 -17.44 -5.40
CA VAL A 26 -22.93 -16.03 -5.79
C VAL A 26 -23.07 -15.86 -7.31
N ALA A 27 -22.36 -16.66 -8.12
CA ALA A 27 -22.44 -16.59 -9.57
C ALA A 27 -23.88 -16.74 -10.08
N LYS A 28 -24.57 -17.77 -9.59
CA LYS A 28 -25.97 -18.02 -9.93
C LYS A 28 -26.87 -16.83 -9.59
N ARG A 29 -26.70 -16.20 -8.42
CA ARG A 29 -27.53 -15.05 -8.03
C ARG A 29 -27.23 -13.79 -8.84
N LEU A 30 -25.96 -13.54 -9.17
CA LEU A 30 -25.59 -12.43 -10.06
C LEU A 30 -26.23 -12.60 -11.43
N GLU A 31 -26.16 -13.79 -12.01
CA GLU A 31 -26.78 -14.10 -13.31
C GLU A 31 -28.31 -13.96 -13.26
N GLN A 32 -28.96 -14.48 -12.21
CA GLN A 32 -30.42 -14.40 -12.05
C GLN A 32 -30.95 -12.97 -12.03
N GLU A 33 -30.21 -12.06 -11.40
CA GLU A 33 -30.59 -10.64 -11.29
C GLU A 33 -29.95 -9.77 -12.41
N ASN A 34 -29.40 -10.41 -13.44
CA ASN A 34 -28.80 -9.75 -14.61
C ASN A 34 -27.71 -8.73 -14.24
N LEU A 35 -26.92 -9.05 -13.20
CA LEU A 35 -25.75 -8.30 -12.79
C LEU A 35 -24.52 -8.85 -13.51
N ASN A 36 -23.57 -7.97 -13.84
CA ASN A 36 -22.32 -8.38 -14.48
C ASN A 36 -21.56 -9.38 -13.59
N THR A 37 -21.19 -10.54 -14.13
CA THR A 37 -20.42 -11.57 -13.40
C THR A 37 -18.92 -11.33 -13.42
N LYS A 38 -18.41 -10.46 -14.29
CA LYS A 38 -16.99 -10.06 -14.36
C LYS A 38 -16.56 -9.16 -13.20
N ARG A 39 -16.71 -9.67 -11.99
CA ARG A 39 -16.51 -8.94 -10.74
C ARG A 39 -15.79 -9.78 -9.68
N TYR A 40 -15.21 -10.91 -10.04
CA TYR A 40 -14.39 -11.69 -9.11
C TYR A 40 -12.96 -11.16 -9.11
N VAL A 41 -12.33 -11.03 -7.94
CA VAL A 41 -10.91 -10.66 -7.82
C VAL A 41 -10.14 -11.73 -7.05
N GLY A 42 -8.92 -12.04 -7.46
CA GLY A 42 -8.11 -13.05 -6.79
C GLY A 42 -7.50 -12.54 -5.49
N LEU A 43 -7.66 -13.28 -4.39
CA LEU A 43 -7.04 -12.97 -3.10
C LEU A 43 -5.90 -13.92 -2.78
N GLU A 44 -4.95 -13.45 -1.97
CA GLU A 44 -3.90 -14.30 -1.40
C GLU A 44 -4.52 -15.44 -0.56
N SER A 45 -3.88 -16.61 -0.61
CA SER A 45 -4.36 -17.77 0.14
C SER A 45 -4.35 -17.49 1.64
N GLY A 46 -5.46 -17.77 2.33
CA GLY A 46 -5.55 -17.59 3.77
C GLY A 46 -5.72 -16.13 4.24
N SER A 47 -5.86 -15.18 3.30
CA SER A 47 -5.92 -13.75 3.62
C SER A 47 -7.07 -13.04 2.86
N LYS A 48 -7.30 -11.77 3.23
CA LYS A 48 -8.26 -10.87 2.56
C LYS A 48 -7.59 -9.97 1.50
N ILE A 49 -6.27 -10.07 1.35
CA ILE A 49 -5.45 -9.17 0.52
C ILE A 49 -5.61 -9.58 -0.94
N CYS A 50 -5.95 -8.63 -1.81
CA CYS A 50 -5.97 -8.87 -3.24
C CYS A 50 -4.55 -9.09 -3.77
N ARG A 51 -4.36 -10.10 -4.62
CA ARG A 51 -3.04 -10.41 -5.21
C ARG A 51 -2.54 -9.30 -6.14
N TYR A 52 -3.48 -8.58 -6.73
CA TYR A 52 -3.24 -7.56 -7.73
C TYR A 52 -4.02 -6.30 -7.38
N ASP A 53 -3.92 -5.29 -8.26
CA ASP A 53 -4.72 -4.10 -8.13
C ASP A 53 -6.19 -4.41 -8.49
N HIS A 54 -7.04 -4.56 -7.48
CA HIS A 54 -8.47 -4.85 -7.67
C HIS A 54 -9.21 -3.72 -8.42
N THR A 55 -8.63 -2.51 -8.51
CA THR A 55 -9.25 -1.42 -9.26
C THR A 55 -8.96 -1.48 -10.76
N ASP A 56 -7.99 -2.29 -11.21
CA ASP A 56 -7.81 -2.61 -12.63
C ASP A 56 -8.89 -3.61 -13.11
N PRO A 57 -9.79 -3.22 -14.04
CA PRO A 57 -10.82 -4.11 -14.56
C PRO A 57 -10.27 -5.37 -15.26
N LYS A 58 -8.99 -5.40 -15.65
CA LYS A 58 -8.33 -6.58 -16.23
C LYS A 58 -8.07 -7.68 -15.21
N GLU A 59 -7.98 -7.32 -13.93
CA GLU A 59 -7.76 -8.25 -12.83
C GLU A 59 -9.08 -8.83 -12.29
N ARG A 60 -10.20 -8.53 -12.96
CA ARG A 60 -11.53 -9.07 -12.67
C ARG A 60 -11.85 -10.26 -13.57
N TYR A 61 -12.30 -11.35 -12.95
CA TYR A 61 -12.64 -12.62 -13.59
C TYR A 61 -14.16 -12.77 -13.72
N ASP A 62 -14.59 -13.46 -14.78
CA ASP A 62 -15.99 -13.84 -15.02
C ASP A 62 -16.44 -14.98 -14.11
N ASP A 63 -15.49 -15.86 -13.73
CA ASP A 63 -15.69 -16.98 -12.83
C ASP A 63 -14.89 -16.79 -11.54
N PRO A 64 -15.39 -17.26 -10.38
CA PRO A 64 -14.65 -17.21 -9.15
C PRO A 64 -13.40 -18.12 -9.24
N PRO A 65 -12.19 -17.63 -8.92
CA PRO A 65 -10.99 -18.45 -8.96
C PRO A 65 -11.04 -19.55 -7.89
N GLU A 66 -10.28 -20.64 -8.09
CA GLU A 66 -10.25 -21.79 -7.15
C GLU A 66 -9.67 -21.45 -5.76
N ALA A 67 -9.06 -20.29 -5.61
CA ALA A 67 -8.49 -19.81 -4.35
C ALA A 67 -9.44 -18.82 -3.65
N ASN A 68 -9.00 -18.20 -2.55
CA ASN A 68 -9.73 -17.08 -1.96
C ASN A 68 -9.99 -16.02 -3.02
N TYR A 69 -11.19 -15.45 -2.99
CA TYR A 69 -11.62 -14.46 -3.95
C TYR A 69 -12.45 -13.37 -3.28
N GLY A 70 -12.48 -12.20 -3.92
CA GLY A 70 -13.37 -11.12 -3.58
C GLY A 70 -14.50 -11.00 -4.61
N VAL A 71 -15.66 -10.51 -4.18
CA VAL A 71 -16.75 -10.09 -5.06
C VAL A 71 -16.77 -8.57 -5.07
N TYR A 72 -16.49 -7.99 -6.23
CA TYR A 72 -16.37 -6.56 -6.45
C TYR A 72 -17.75 -5.89 -6.52
N ALA A 73 -17.90 -4.74 -5.91
CA ALA A 73 -19.11 -3.91 -5.92
C ALA A 73 -19.08 -2.87 -7.06
N GLY A 74 -20.18 -2.12 -7.22
CA GLY A 74 -20.42 -1.25 -8.36
C GLY A 74 -21.12 -1.96 -9.53
N GLU A 75 -21.36 -1.22 -10.60
CA GLU A 75 -22.18 -1.62 -11.75
C GLU A 75 -23.56 -2.15 -11.30
N GLY A 76 -24.23 -1.39 -10.44
CA GLY A 76 -25.56 -1.70 -9.89
C GLY A 76 -25.59 -2.72 -8.74
N LEU A 77 -24.44 -3.17 -8.22
CA LEU A 77 -24.33 -3.98 -7.01
C LEU A 77 -23.73 -3.17 -5.86
N VAL A 78 -24.39 -3.16 -4.71
CA VAL A 78 -23.85 -2.64 -3.45
C VAL A 78 -23.76 -3.76 -2.43
N LEU A 79 -22.71 -3.73 -1.61
CA LEU A 79 -22.47 -4.72 -0.57
C LEU A 79 -22.54 -4.03 0.78
N ILE A 80 -23.34 -4.56 1.70
CA ILE A 80 -23.37 -4.11 3.10
C ILE A 80 -22.59 -5.12 3.92
N ASP A 81 -21.42 -4.70 4.43
CA ASP A 81 -20.49 -5.50 5.23
C ASP A 81 -20.69 -5.15 6.72
N ILE A 82 -21.37 -6.02 7.45
CA ILE A 82 -21.79 -5.81 8.84
C ILE A 82 -20.76 -6.44 9.78
N ASP A 83 -20.17 -5.61 10.65
CA ASP A 83 -19.13 -6.00 11.62
C ASP A 83 -19.76 -6.24 13.00
N SER A 84 -20.43 -7.39 13.19
CA SER A 84 -21.20 -7.68 14.42
C SER A 84 -20.36 -8.02 15.66
N TYR A 85 -19.03 -8.21 15.53
CA TYR A 85 -18.16 -8.58 16.66
C TYR A 85 -17.81 -7.41 17.58
N ARG A 86 -18.20 -6.18 17.24
CA ARG A 86 -18.09 -5.05 18.17
C ARG A 86 -19.34 -5.08 19.04
N ASP A 87 -19.24 -5.69 20.22
CA ASP A 87 -20.32 -5.85 21.22
C ASP A 87 -21.07 -4.55 21.61
N SER A 88 -20.67 -3.39 21.07
CA SER A 88 -21.25 -2.07 21.33
C SER A 88 -21.89 -1.38 20.13
N ALA A 89 -21.76 -1.91 18.90
CA ALA A 89 -22.33 -1.26 17.73
C ALA A 89 -23.74 -1.78 17.45
N GLU A 90 -24.74 -0.94 17.70
CA GLU A 90 -26.12 -1.23 17.34
C GLU A 90 -26.27 -1.19 15.81
N ILE A 91 -26.77 -2.28 15.21
CA ILE A 91 -27.08 -2.32 13.78
C ILE A 91 -28.26 -1.38 13.55
N PRO A 92 -28.14 -0.35 12.69
CA PRO A 92 -29.23 0.58 12.45
C PRO A 92 -30.51 -0.12 12.01
N GLU A 93 -31.66 0.34 12.52
CA GLU A 93 -32.98 -0.17 12.14
C GLU A 93 -33.19 -0.15 10.61
N THR A 94 -32.63 0.85 9.92
CA THR A 94 -32.65 0.93 8.45
C THR A 94 -32.09 -0.33 7.77
N ILE A 95 -31.00 -0.92 8.28
CA ILE A 95 -30.42 -2.16 7.74
C ILE A 95 -31.34 -3.35 8.03
N SER A 96 -31.90 -3.40 9.25
CA SER A 96 -32.85 -4.43 9.67
C SER A 96 -34.16 -4.41 8.89
N CYS A 97 -34.53 -3.25 8.31
CA CYS A 97 -35.71 -3.08 7.46
C CYS A 97 -35.46 -3.34 5.97
N LEU A 98 -34.22 -3.58 5.53
CA LEU A 98 -33.95 -3.94 4.15
C LEU A 98 -34.52 -5.34 3.85
N PRO A 99 -34.92 -5.61 2.60
CA PRO A 99 -35.38 -6.95 2.22
C PRO A 99 -34.28 -7.99 2.47
N SER A 100 -34.71 -9.23 2.77
CA SER A 100 -33.81 -10.38 2.76
C SER A 100 -33.14 -10.53 1.40
N THR A 101 -31.90 -10.98 1.40
CA THR A 101 -31.08 -11.07 0.20
C THR A 101 -30.00 -12.15 0.38
N LEU A 102 -29.25 -12.44 -0.69
CA LEU A 102 -28.03 -13.25 -0.61
C LEU A 102 -27.13 -12.74 0.51
N THR A 103 -26.90 -13.58 1.51
CA THR A 103 -26.15 -13.24 2.71
C THR A 103 -25.03 -14.24 2.94
N VAL A 104 -23.84 -13.73 3.22
CA VAL A 104 -22.63 -14.52 3.49
C VAL A 104 -22.16 -14.21 4.90
N SER A 105 -22.10 -15.21 5.77
CA SER A 105 -21.51 -15.06 7.09
C SER A 105 -19.98 -15.05 6.99
N SER A 106 -19.37 -14.20 7.80
CA SER A 106 -17.92 -14.09 7.95
C SER A 106 -17.43 -14.94 9.12
N PRO A 107 -16.14 -15.32 9.13
CA PRO A 107 -15.48 -16.00 10.26
C PRO A 107 -15.65 -15.30 11.62
N HIS A 108 -15.87 -13.99 11.60
CA HIS A 108 -15.90 -13.16 12.79
C HIS A 108 -17.33 -12.73 13.15
N LYS A 109 -18.33 -13.59 12.88
CA LYS A 109 -19.76 -13.38 13.17
C LYS A 109 -20.44 -12.25 12.39
N GLY A 110 -19.71 -11.49 11.59
CA GLY A 110 -20.26 -10.47 10.70
C GLY A 110 -20.92 -11.05 9.44
N GLU A 111 -21.54 -10.20 8.63
CA GLU A 111 -22.31 -10.60 7.43
C GLU A 111 -21.94 -9.74 6.22
N HIS A 112 -21.92 -10.31 5.02
CA HIS A 112 -21.95 -9.57 3.76
C HIS A 112 -23.32 -9.76 3.12
N ARG A 113 -24.07 -8.67 2.92
CA ARG A 113 -25.37 -8.67 2.23
C ARG A 113 -25.25 -8.02 0.86
N TYR A 114 -25.78 -8.69 -0.15
CA TYR A 114 -25.65 -8.28 -1.55
C TYR A 114 -26.95 -7.63 -2.02
N TYR A 115 -26.91 -6.41 -2.53
CA TYR A 115 -28.11 -5.73 -3.00
C TYR A 115 -27.92 -5.13 -4.38
N GLN A 116 -28.92 -5.27 -5.25
CA GLN A 116 -28.98 -4.47 -6.46
C GLN A 116 -29.48 -3.07 -6.11
N ILE A 117 -28.87 -2.04 -6.68
CA ILE A 117 -29.24 -0.64 -6.40
C ILE A 117 -29.45 0.16 -7.68
N ASP A 118 -30.41 1.09 -7.63
CA ASP A 118 -30.77 1.97 -8.74
C ASP A 118 -29.76 3.10 -8.98
N GLU A 119 -29.21 3.67 -7.89
CA GLU A 119 -28.23 4.74 -7.92
C GLU A 119 -27.11 4.45 -6.92
N GLU A 120 -25.87 4.37 -7.42
CA GLU A 120 -24.73 3.95 -6.61
C GLU A 120 -24.38 4.95 -5.49
N PRO A 121 -24.33 4.52 -4.22
CA PRO A 121 -23.93 5.36 -3.11
C PRO A 121 -22.40 5.53 -3.09
N GLN A 122 -21.93 6.46 -2.28
CA GLN A 122 -20.51 6.50 -1.92
C GLN A 122 -20.19 5.37 -0.94
N ASN A 123 -18.93 4.93 -0.95
CA ASN A 123 -18.42 4.05 0.09
C ASN A 123 -18.51 4.76 1.45
N ILE A 124 -19.07 4.08 2.46
CA ILE A 124 -19.11 4.60 3.83
C ILE A 124 -18.61 3.57 4.82
N GLN A 125 -17.97 4.05 5.88
CA GLN A 125 -17.53 3.25 7.02
C GLN A 125 -18.12 3.83 8.29
N LYS A 126 -18.80 2.98 9.07
CA LYS A 126 -19.49 3.34 10.30
C LYS A 126 -19.15 2.35 11.41
N SER A 127 -19.65 2.62 12.61
CA SER A 127 -19.41 1.81 13.80
C SER A 127 -19.91 0.35 13.64
N TRP A 128 -21.03 0.17 12.94
CA TRP A 128 -21.70 -1.11 12.68
C TRP A 128 -21.14 -1.89 11.49
N GLY A 129 -20.35 -1.26 10.62
CA GLY A 129 -19.92 -1.86 9.35
C GLY A 129 -19.72 -0.85 8.23
N GLU A 130 -19.80 -1.32 7.00
CA GLU A 130 -19.47 -0.59 5.78
C GLU A 130 -20.55 -0.76 4.71
N ILE A 131 -20.75 0.28 3.90
CA ILE A 131 -21.40 0.16 2.59
C ILE A 131 -20.30 0.25 1.55
N ARG A 132 -20.17 -0.80 0.75
CA ARG A 132 -19.18 -0.94 -0.32
C ARG A 132 -19.88 -0.87 -1.67
N ALA A 133 -19.59 0.17 -2.43
CA ALA A 133 -20.05 0.44 -3.78
C ALA A 133 -18.86 0.37 -4.75
N GLU A 134 -18.77 1.27 -5.71
CA GLU A 134 -17.70 1.27 -6.71
C GLU A 134 -16.30 1.24 -6.06
N ASN A 135 -15.41 0.47 -6.68
CA ASN A 135 -14.01 0.29 -6.29
C ASN A 135 -13.74 -0.43 -4.97
N GLN A 136 -14.71 -1.18 -4.45
CA GLN A 136 -14.53 -2.03 -3.28
C GLN A 136 -15.02 -3.46 -3.53
N TYR A 137 -14.61 -4.39 -2.67
CA TYR A 137 -15.04 -5.79 -2.72
C TYR A 137 -15.28 -6.33 -1.31
N VAL A 138 -16.02 -7.42 -1.19
CA VAL A 138 -16.05 -8.26 0.02
C VAL A 138 -15.44 -9.64 -0.27
N VAL A 139 -14.99 -10.35 0.76
CA VAL A 139 -14.50 -11.73 0.57
C VAL A 139 -15.67 -12.64 0.23
N GLY A 140 -15.51 -13.44 -0.82
CA GLY A 140 -16.55 -14.34 -1.31
C GLY A 140 -16.64 -15.65 -0.51
N PRO A 141 -17.84 -16.26 -0.43
CA PRO A 141 -18.06 -17.53 0.28
C PRO A 141 -17.26 -18.67 -0.35
N GLY A 142 -16.80 -19.58 0.50
CA GLY A 142 -15.86 -20.64 0.14
C GLY A 142 -14.39 -20.25 0.25
N SER A 143 -14.09 -18.97 0.51
CA SER A 143 -12.78 -18.49 0.94
C SER A 143 -12.54 -18.82 2.41
N GLU A 144 -11.27 -18.99 2.79
CA GLU A 144 -10.85 -19.33 4.15
C GLU A 144 -9.72 -18.41 4.62
N LEU A 145 -9.83 -17.84 5.82
CA LEU A 145 -8.71 -17.19 6.51
C LEU A 145 -7.92 -18.24 7.28
N THR A 146 -6.60 -18.19 7.19
CA THR A 146 -5.74 -19.11 7.97
C THR A 146 -5.20 -18.47 9.24
N SER A 147 -5.45 -17.18 9.43
CA SER A 147 -5.04 -16.42 10.62
C SER A 147 -5.88 -15.15 10.75
N CYS A 148 -6.04 -14.68 11.97
CA CYS A 148 -6.59 -13.35 12.21
C CYS A 148 -5.85 -12.65 13.36
N LYS A 149 -6.15 -11.37 13.57
CA LYS A 149 -5.55 -10.54 14.63
C LYS A 149 -6.47 -10.40 15.86
N LYS A 150 -7.60 -11.10 15.88
CA LYS A 150 -8.55 -11.05 16.99
C LYS A 150 -8.03 -11.99 18.07
N ASP A 151 -7.96 -11.50 19.29
CA ASP A 151 -7.55 -12.27 20.46
C ASP A 151 -8.60 -13.30 20.91
N TRP A 152 -9.87 -13.07 20.54
CA TRP A 152 -11.01 -13.91 20.86
C TRP A 152 -11.35 -14.97 19.80
N HIS A 153 -10.64 -15.01 18.67
CA HIS A 153 -10.91 -15.95 17.58
C HIS A 153 -9.62 -16.44 16.92
N ASP A 154 -9.56 -17.73 16.62
CA ASP A 154 -8.45 -18.32 15.89
C ASP A 154 -8.95 -18.90 14.56
N CYS A 155 -8.70 -18.18 13.47
CA CYS A 155 -9.04 -18.63 12.12
C CYS A 155 -8.20 -19.84 11.65
N SER A 156 -7.14 -20.22 12.36
CA SER A 156 -6.34 -21.40 11.99
C SER A 156 -6.99 -22.72 12.39
N GLU A 157 -7.98 -22.66 13.28
CA GLU A 157 -8.76 -23.83 13.66
C GLU A 157 -9.67 -24.29 12.51
N PRO A 158 -9.91 -25.61 12.37
CA PRO A 158 -10.68 -26.14 11.25
C PRO A 158 -12.08 -25.51 11.15
N GLN A 159 -12.41 -24.98 9.96
CA GLN A 159 -13.69 -24.32 9.64
C GLN A 159 -13.92 -22.95 10.29
N GLU A 160 -13.08 -22.53 11.23
CA GLU A 160 -13.26 -21.24 11.91
C GLU A 160 -12.96 -20.06 10.99
N GLY A 161 -12.10 -20.23 9.99
CA GLY A 161 -11.74 -19.20 9.01
C GLY A 161 -12.67 -19.06 7.81
N LEU A 162 -13.78 -19.80 7.73
CA LEU A 162 -14.58 -19.88 6.50
C LEU A 162 -15.61 -18.76 6.32
N TYR A 163 -15.70 -18.27 5.10
CA TYR A 163 -16.84 -17.50 4.62
C TYR A 163 -17.92 -18.45 4.08
N VAL A 164 -19.14 -18.37 4.60
CA VAL A 164 -20.20 -19.35 4.30
C VAL A 164 -21.45 -18.63 3.82
N VAL A 165 -22.15 -19.19 2.83
CA VAL A 165 -23.48 -18.68 2.45
C VAL A 165 -24.44 -18.99 3.59
N GLU A 166 -24.93 -17.94 4.24
CA GLU A 166 -25.89 -18.02 5.34
C GLU A 166 -27.33 -18.07 4.81
N SER A 167 -27.65 -17.21 3.83
CA SER A 167 -28.92 -17.25 3.11
C SER A 167 -28.70 -17.20 1.60
N ASP A 168 -29.13 -18.25 0.90
CA ASP A 168 -29.11 -18.36 -0.57
C ASP A 168 -30.44 -17.83 -1.14
N GLU A 169 -30.64 -16.52 -1.04
CA GLU A 169 -31.79 -15.80 -1.60
C GLU A 169 -31.41 -15.04 -2.89
N PRO A 170 -32.39 -14.67 -3.74
CA PRO A 170 -32.16 -13.71 -4.82
C PRO A 170 -31.52 -12.42 -4.31
N ILE A 171 -30.69 -11.77 -5.13
CA ILE A 171 -30.13 -10.46 -4.77
C ILE A 171 -31.27 -9.44 -4.82
N ALA A 172 -31.73 -8.98 -3.67
CA ALA A 172 -32.85 -8.06 -3.58
C ALA A 172 -32.49 -6.69 -4.15
N SER A 173 -33.45 -6.06 -4.83
CA SER A 173 -33.32 -4.67 -5.28
C SER A 173 -33.71 -3.70 -4.17
N ILE A 174 -32.89 -2.67 -3.99
CA ILE A 174 -33.15 -1.53 -3.10
C ILE A 174 -32.94 -0.23 -3.87
N THR A 175 -33.46 0.86 -3.32
CA THR A 175 -33.23 2.21 -3.85
C THR A 175 -32.23 2.96 -2.98
N ARG A 176 -31.54 3.95 -3.56
CA ARG A 176 -30.70 4.88 -2.79
C ARG A 176 -31.45 5.51 -1.62
N SER A 177 -32.74 5.84 -1.82
CA SER A 177 -33.59 6.42 -0.78
C SER A 177 -33.73 5.55 0.47
N GLN A 178 -33.73 4.21 0.31
CA GLN A 178 -33.86 3.28 1.43
C GLN A 178 -32.61 3.25 2.31
N ILE A 179 -31.43 3.51 1.74
CA ILE A 179 -30.16 3.55 2.47
C ILE A 179 -29.70 4.98 2.80
N GLN A 180 -30.42 6.00 2.34
CA GLN A 180 -30.10 7.41 2.60
C GLN A 180 -29.88 7.75 4.09
N PRO A 181 -30.67 7.20 5.04
CA PRO A 181 -30.41 7.42 6.48
C PRO A 181 -29.00 7.00 6.91
N LEU A 182 -28.49 5.90 6.35
CA LEU A 182 -27.14 5.39 6.63
C LEU A 182 -26.04 6.30 6.07
N LEU A 183 -26.31 6.96 4.94
CA LEU A 183 -25.37 7.89 4.29
C LEU A 183 -25.28 9.25 5.01
N SER A 184 -26.37 9.66 5.67
CA SER A 184 -26.51 10.99 6.26
C SER A 184 -26.10 11.11 7.73
N SER A 185 -25.85 9.99 8.42
CA SER A 185 -25.55 10.01 9.85
C SER A 185 -24.14 10.54 10.12
N THR A 186 -24.07 11.68 10.81
CA THR A 186 -22.82 12.37 11.21
C THR A 186 -22.05 11.66 12.34
N GLU A 187 -22.15 10.33 12.45
CA GLU A 187 -21.21 9.58 13.27
C GLU A 187 -19.82 9.80 12.71
N HIS A 188 -18.95 10.45 13.50
CA HIS A 188 -17.62 10.92 13.16
C HIS A 188 -16.92 10.03 12.13
N ASP A 189 -16.84 10.55 10.90
CA ASP A 189 -16.09 9.94 9.82
C ASP A 189 -14.66 9.71 10.29
N SER A 190 -14.26 8.46 10.44
CA SER A 190 -12.84 8.13 10.39
C SER A 190 -12.41 8.34 8.95
N GLU A 191 -11.82 9.51 8.68
CA GLU A 191 -11.38 10.00 7.37
C GLU A 191 -10.60 8.94 6.55
N LEU A 192 -11.33 8.18 5.75
CA LEU A 192 -10.83 7.44 4.60
C LEU A 192 -11.88 7.55 3.49
N GLY A 193 -11.72 8.55 2.64
CA GLY A 193 -12.36 8.58 1.32
C GLY A 193 -13.44 9.63 1.14
N GLN A 194 -13.04 10.89 0.97
CA GLN A 194 -13.75 11.82 0.07
C GLN A 194 -12.83 13.00 -0.29
N ARG A 195 -12.67 13.24 -1.59
CA ARG A 195 -11.92 14.37 -2.17
C ARG A 195 -12.94 15.48 -2.51
N PRO A 196 -12.77 16.74 -2.07
CA PRO A 196 -13.67 17.82 -2.49
C PRO A 196 -13.28 18.30 -3.89
N SER A 197 -14.23 18.26 -4.82
CA SER A 197 -14.11 18.96 -6.11
C SER A 197 -14.49 20.43 -5.91
N SER A 198 -13.56 21.33 -6.20
CA SER A 198 -13.84 22.77 -6.37
C SER A 198 -13.51 23.19 -7.81
N PRO A 199 -14.29 24.12 -8.40
CA PRO A 199 -14.21 24.41 -9.82
C PRO A 199 -13.10 25.42 -10.08
N SER A 200 -12.19 25.12 -11.00
CA SER A 200 -11.29 26.11 -11.59
C SER A 200 -11.12 25.79 -13.08
N LYS A 201 -11.47 26.77 -13.91
CA LYS A 201 -11.18 26.81 -15.34
C LYS A 201 -9.68 26.70 -15.55
N VAL A 202 -9.19 25.57 -16.08
CA VAL A 202 -7.84 25.45 -16.62
C VAL A 202 -7.92 24.58 -17.88
N GLU A 203 -7.21 25.05 -18.90
CA GLU A 203 -7.18 24.56 -20.28
C GLU A 203 -6.88 23.06 -20.38
N GLU A 204 -7.56 22.40 -21.33
CA GLU A 204 -7.52 20.97 -21.61
C GLU A 204 -6.09 20.50 -21.92
N ARG A 205 -5.50 19.78 -20.96
CA ARG A 205 -4.32 18.93 -21.16
C ARG A 205 -4.81 17.50 -21.33
N PRO A 206 -4.26 16.70 -22.28
CA PRO A 206 -4.75 15.34 -22.53
C PRO A 206 -4.74 14.50 -21.25
N GLU A 207 -5.92 13.99 -20.88
CA GLU A 207 -6.14 13.15 -19.71
C GLU A 207 -5.48 11.78 -19.93
N PHE A 208 -4.34 11.58 -19.27
CA PHE A 208 -3.81 10.23 -19.05
C PHE A 208 -4.62 9.57 -17.93
N PRO A 209 -4.92 8.26 -18.01
CA PRO A 209 -5.67 7.57 -16.96
C PRO A 209 -4.91 7.71 -15.63
N ALA A 210 -5.59 8.27 -14.64
CA ALA A 210 -5.03 8.45 -13.30
C ALA A 210 -4.78 7.07 -12.67
N VAL A 211 -3.52 6.62 -12.68
CA VAL A 211 -3.10 5.44 -11.90
C VAL A 211 -3.39 5.74 -10.44
N GLU A 212 -4.24 4.92 -9.81
CA GLU A 212 -4.71 5.16 -8.44
C GLU A 212 -3.53 5.03 -7.47
N TYR A 213 -3.36 6.07 -6.67
CA TYR A 213 -2.18 6.26 -5.83
C TYR A 213 -2.35 5.51 -4.51
N ASP A 214 -1.78 4.30 -4.38
CA ASP A 214 -1.68 3.60 -3.08
C ASP A 214 -0.33 3.90 -2.38
N PRO A 215 -0.32 4.73 -1.32
CA PRO A 215 0.90 5.12 -0.62
C PRO A 215 1.57 3.94 0.11
N ILE A 216 0.82 2.91 0.51
CA ILE A 216 1.37 1.76 1.24
C ILE A 216 2.14 0.86 0.28
N ASN A 217 1.56 0.53 -0.88
CA ASN A 217 2.28 -0.23 -1.90
C ASN A 217 3.53 0.50 -2.42
N ARG A 218 3.47 1.84 -2.51
CA ARG A 218 4.66 2.66 -2.83
C ARG A 218 5.73 2.56 -1.75
N LEU A 219 5.33 2.63 -0.47
CA LEU A 219 6.22 2.45 0.66
C LEU A 219 6.85 1.06 0.70
N THR A 220 6.07 -0.01 0.54
CA THR A 220 6.60 -1.39 0.54
C THR A 220 7.62 -1.59 -0.57
N ARG A 221 7.32 -1.08 -1.78
CA ARG A 221 8.29 -1.07 -2.89
C ARG A 221 9.53 -0.25 -2.53
N ALA A 222 9.37 0.86 -1.81
CA ALA A 222 10.50 1.68 -1.42
C ALA A 222 11.44 0.96 -0.44
N ILE A 223 10.88 0.30 0.57
CA ILE A 223 11.61 -0.52 1.54
C ILE A 223 12.40 -1.63 0.83
N GLN A 224 11.82 -2.25 -0.21
CA GLN A 224 12.46 -3.37 -0.92
C GLN A 224 13.55 -2.94 -1.92
N ASN A 225 13.39 -1.78 -2.56
CA ASN A 225 14.16 -1.47 -3.76
C ASN A 225 15.15 -0.30 -3.61
N PHE A 226 15.08 0.49 -2.54
CA PHE A 226 16.01 1.60 -2.33
C PHE A 226 17.18 1.18 -1.44
N ALA A 227 18.34 1.79 -1.65
CA ALA A 227 19.53 1.55 -0.83
C ALA A 227 19.34 1.91 0.65
N TRP A 228 18.39 2.81 0.96
CA TRP A 228 17.98 3.19 2.31
C TRP A 228 16.72 2.44 2.77
N GLY A 229 16.32 1.39 2.05
CA GLY A 229 15.12 0.61 2.31
C GLY A 229 15.09 -0.04 3.69
N ASP A 230 16.20 -0.66 4.11
CA ASP A 230 16.33 -1.27 5.44
C ASP A 230 16.13 -0.23 6.55
N LYS A 231 16.77 0.94 6.42
CA LYS A 231 16.62 2.05 7.37
C LYS A 231 15.19 2.60 7.41
N LEU A 232 14.52 2.70 6.26
CA LEU A 232 13.11 3.09 6.21
C LEU A 232 12.22 2.04 6.87
N GLY A 233 12.48 0.76 6.64
CA GLY A 233 11.79 -0.35 7.30
C GLY A 233 11.94 -0.27 8.82
N ASP A 234 13.16 -0.12 9.33
CA ASP A 234 13.42 0.03 10.75
C ASP A 234 12.69 1.22 11.38
N LEU A 235 12.73 2.39 10.72
CA LEU A 235 11.98 3.57 11.15
C LEU A 235 10.46 3.32 11.16
N TRP A 236 9.95 2.63 10.13
CA TRP A 236 8.54 2.28 9.98
C TRP A 236 8.07 1.35 11.09
N GLU A 237 8.91 0.42 11.53
CA GLU A 237 8.59 -0.57 12.57
C GLU A 237 8.92 -0.09 14.00
N GLY A 238 9.58 1.07 14.15
CA GLY A 238 9.94 1.60 15.46
C GLY A 238 11.31 1.16 15.98
N ASN A 239 12.14 0.53 15.15
CA ASN A 239 13.51 0.09 15.49
C ASN A 239 14.51 1.26 15.34
N TYR A 240 14.40 2.26 16.20
CA TYR A 240 15.14 3.53 16.06
C TYR A 240 16.65 3.38 16.27
N GLU A 241 17.08 2.43 17.10
CA GLU A 241 18.48 2.12 17.31
C GLU A 241 19.09 1.50 16.05
N ALA A 242 18.41 0.51 15.45
CA ALA A 242 18.81 -0.12 14.19
C ALA A 242 18.89 0.90 13.03
N ALA A 243 17.95 1.85 12.99
CA ALA A 243 17.96 2.94 12.02
C ALA A 243 19.07 4.00 12.26
N GLY A 244 19.88 3.86 13.32
CA GLY A 244 21.00 4.74 13.63
C GLY A 244 20.63 6.03 14.37
N PHE A 245 19.46 6.08 15.02
CA PHE A 245 19.02 7.23 15.84
C PHE A 245 19.17 7.00 17.34
N GLY A 246 19.56 5.78 17.75
CA GLY A 246 19.66 5.41 19.16
C GLY A 246 18.36 5.69 19.89
N ARG A 247 18.43 6.46 20.98
CA ARG A 247 17.26 6.80 21.81
C ARG A 247 16.55 8.10 21.41
N ASP A 248 17.00 8.79 20.36
CA ASP A 248 16.39 10.04 19.91
C ASP A 248 15.13 9.79 19.07
N ARG A 249 14.01 9.56 19.79
CA ARG A 249 12.69 9.31 19.19
C ARG A 249 12.21 10.44 18.29
N SER A 250 12.52 11.69 18.65
CA SER A 250 12.00 12.84 17.89
C SER A 250 12.69 12.92 16.53
N ARG A 251 14.02 12.74 16.51
CA ARG A 251 14.81 12.73 15.29
C ARG A 251 14.49 11.53 14.39
N ALA A 252 14.23 10.36 14.97
CA ALA A 252 13.80 9.17 14.23
C ALA A 252 12.43 9.39 13.55
N GLU A 253 11.44 9.88 14.28
CA GLU A 253 10.09 10.14 13.73
C GLU A 253 10.11 11.26 12.68
N PHE A 254 10.87 12.33 12.91
CA PHE A 254 11.08 13.37 11.92
C PHE A 254 11.71 12.81 10.63
N SER A 255 12.69 11.92 10.76
CA SER A 255 13.33 11.27 9.61
C SER A 255 12.37 10.35 8.86
N LEU A 256 11.49 9.64 9.57
CA LEU A 256 10.43 8.86 8.93
C LEU A 256 9.47 9.77 8.15
N CYS A 257 8.99 10.86 8.75
CA CYS A 257 8.17 11.87 8.06
C CYS A 257 8.86 12.40 6.79
N TYR A 258 10.18 12.62 6.85
CA TYR A 258 10.96 13.07 5.70
C TYR A 258 10.97 12.03 4.57
N TYR A 259 11.26 10.75 4.87
CA TYR A 259 11.19 9.69 3.85
C TYR A 259 9.79 9.52 3.28
N LEU A 260 8.76 9.60 4.12
CA LEU A 260 7.36 9.51 3.68
C LEU A 260 6.99 10.70 2.79
N GLY A 261 7.44 11.91 3.12
CA GLY A 261 7.20 13.07 2.26
C GLY A 261 7.95 12.98 0.94
N TRP A 262 9.20 12.49 0.97
CA TRP A 262 9.95 12.20 -0.26
C TRP A 262 9.21 11.19 -1.15
N LEU A 263 8.61 10.15 -0.55
CA LEU A 263 7.82 9.16 -1.26
C LEU A 263 6.43 9.64 -1.66
N ASN A 264 5.92 10.76 -1.17
CA ASN A 264 4.52 11.15 -1.37
C ASN A 264 4.38 12.62 -1.72
N ASP A 265 5.32 13.16 -2.50
CA ASP A 265 5.25 14.49 -3.10
C ASP A 265 5.05 15.58 -2.02
N ALA A 266 5.64 15.37 -0.84
CA ALA A 266 5.47 16.21 0.35
C ALA A 266 4.01 16.42 0.83
N ASP A 267 3.08 15.55 0.42
CA ASP A 267 1.68 15.62 0.85
C ASP A 267 1.56 15.29 2.34
N THR A 268 1.45 16.33 3.16
CA THR A 268 1.39 16.23 4.62
C THR A 268 0.19 15.44 5.12
N SER A 269 -0.91 15.39 4.36
CA SER A 269 -2.08 14.58 4.70
C SER A 269 -1.76 13.08 4.60
N ILE A 270 -1.06 12.68 3.53
CA ILE A 270 -0.61 11.31 3.32
C ILE A 270 0.46 10.93 4.34
N ILE A 271 1.43 11.82 4.60
CA ILE A 271 2.46 11.60 5.63
C ILE A 271 1.80 11.38 7.00
N LYS A 272 0.86 12.25 7.40
CA LYS A 272 0.13 12.14 8.68
C LYS A 272 -0.61 10.81 8.80
N ARG A 273 -1.27 10.38 7.71
CA ARG A 273 -2.00 9.10 7.65
C ARG A 273 -1.05 7.90 7.79
N LEU A 274 0.04 7.90 7.02
CA LEU A 274 1.05 6.83 7.05
C LEU A 274 1.77 6.75 8.40
N MET A 275 2.14 7.89 8.99
CA MET A 275 2.72 7.94 10.33
C MET A 275 1.76 7.37 11.37
N SER A 276 0.49 7.75 11.31
CA SER A 276 -0.53 7.25 12.24
C SER A 276 -0.76 5.75 12.07
N TYR A 277 -0.78 5.25 10.83
CA TYR A 277 -0.87 3.84 10.53
C TYR A 277 0.34 3.05 11.09
N SER A 278 1.56 3.49 10.76
CA SER A 278 2.81 2.90 11.22
C SER A 278 2.86 2.84 12.75
N CYS A 279 2.59 3.95 13.42
CA CYS A 279 2.68 3.98 14.88
C CYS A 279 1.58 3.17 15.55
N ARG A 280 0.37 3.07 14.99
CA ARG A 280 -0.67 2.17 15.55
C ARG A 280 -0.29 0.70 15.37
N ARG A 281 0.31 0.35 14.24
CA ARG A 281 0.77 -1.02 13.95
C ARG A 281 1.95 -1.42 14.82
N TYR A 282 2.88 -0.49 15.05
CA TYR A 282 4.07 -0.68 15.87
C TYR A 282 4.10 0.38 16.98
N PRO A 283 3.35 0.18 18.07
CA PRO A 283 3.12 1.23 19.08
C PRO A 283 4.30 1.54 19.99
N PHE A 284 5.31 0.66 20.01
CA PHE A 284 6.50 0.81 20.85
C PHE A 284 7.75 0.85 19.98
N THR A 285 8.78 1.53 20.47
CA THR A 285 10.13 1.48 19.91
C THR A 285 10.84 0.20 20.35
N ASP A 286 11.94 -0.17 19.70
CA ASP A 286 12.90 -1.19 20.17
C ASP A 286 13.34 -1.04 21.64
N SER A 287 13.43 0.19 22.15
CA SER A 287 13.72 0.46 23.57
C SER A 287 12.51 0.28 24.54
N GLY A 288 11.36 -0.21 24.06
CA GLY A 288 10.14 -0.43 24.85
C GLY A 288 9.31 0.83 25.13
N ASN A 289 9.75 2.00 24.69
CA ASN A 289 9.01 3.25 24.88
C ASN A 289 7.86 3.38 23.87
N LYS A 290 6.71 3.91 24.30
CA LYS A 290 5.62 4.23 23.36
C LYS A 290 6.10 5.25 22.32
N ARG A 291 5.72 5.07 21.05
CA ARG A 291 6.08 6.02 19.97
C ARG A 291 5.50 7.40 20.26
N LYS A 292 6.33 8.43 20.09
CA LYS A 292 6.00 9.79 20.52
C LYS A 292 4.85 10.36 19.69
N TRP A 293 4.75 9.99 18.41
CA TRP A 293 3.61 10.30 17.56
C TRP A 293 2.23 9.89 18.13
N LEU A 294 2.17 8.80 18.92
CA LEU A 294 0.93 8.35 19.58
C LEU A 294 0.69 9.00 20.94
N SER A 295 1.76 9.30 21.69
CA SER A 295 1.65 9.78 23.07
C SER A 295 1.72 11.30 23.20
N ALA A 296 2.25 12.00 22.21
CA ALA A 296 2.39 13.44 22.24
C ALA A 296 1.09 14.15 21.84
N ALA A 297 0.95 15.41 22.28
CA ALA A 297 -0.14 16.28 21.88
C ALA A 297 -0.11 16.58 20.38
N GLU A 298 -1.25 17.00 19.82
CA GLU A 298 -1.40 17.35 18.40
C GLU A 298 -0.32 18.31 17.91
N ILE A 299 0.07 19.27 18.77
CA ILE A 299 1.12 20.25 18.49
C ILE A 299 2.46 19.61 18.07
N TYR A 300 2.81 18.44 18.59
CA TYR A 300 4.03 17.74 18.19
C TYR A 300 3.92 17.22 16.75
N ARG A 301 2.76 16.67 16.36
CA ARG A 301 2.53 16.17 15.00
C ARG A 301 2.56 17.32 14.00
N GLU A 302 1.85 18.41 14.31
CA GLU A 302 1.80 19.61 13.47
C GLU A 302 3.19 20.24 13.32
N THR A 303 3.92 20.43 14.42
CA THR A 303 5.28 21.01 14.38
C THR A 303 6.26 20.10 13.62
N THR A 304 6.15 18.79 13.75
CA THR A 304 6.99 17.83 13.01
C THR A 304 6.76 17.95 11.51
N LEU A 305 5.50 18.04 11.07
CA LEU A 305 5.15 18.19 9.65
C LEU A 305 5.47 19.58 9.10
N ALA A 306 5.24 20.64 9.89
CA ALA A 306 5.51 22.02 9.49
C ALA A 306 7.02 22.29 9.28
N ASN A 307 7.88 21.57 9.99
CA ASN A 307 9.34 21.68 9.86
C ASN A 307 9.93 20.79 8.75
N LEU A 308 9.11 20.11 7.95
CA LEU A 308 9.60 19.36 6.80
C LEU A 308 9.98 20.34 5.68
N GLU A 309 11.27 20.61 5.54
CA GLU A 309 11.82 21.35 4.41
C GLU A 309 12.28 20.36 3.34
N PHE A 310 11.62 20.36 2.19
CA PHE A 310 12.07 19.63 1.00
C PHE A 310 12.77 20.61 0.07
N PRO A 311 14.03 20.36 -0.35
CA PRO A 311 14.73 21.26 -1.27
C PRO A 311 13.95 21.47 -2.57
N ASP A 312 13.84 22.71 -3.03
CA ASP A 312 13.26 23.04 -4.35
C ASP A 312 13.98 22.23 -5.44
N GLY A 313 13.20 21.60 -6.33
CA GLY A 313 13.74 20.81 -7.45
C GLY A 313 14.01 19.33 -7.13
N MET A 314 13.83 18.86 -5.89
CA MET A 314 13.91 17.41 -5.58
C MET A 314 12.81 16.58 -6.28
N TYR A 315 11.82 17.24 -6.88
CA TYR A 315 10.61 16.62 -7.40
C TYR A 315 10.14 17.20 -8.75
N GLU A 316 11.02 17.25 -9.75
CA GLU A 316 10.53 17.27 -11.13
C GLU A 316 9.98 15.89 -11.49
N LYS A 317 8.65 15.80 -11.59
CA LYS A 317 7.85 14.65 -12.00
C LYS A 317 8.38 14.11 -13.34
N ARG A 318 9.32 13.15 -13.34
CA ARG A 318 9.74 12.39 -14.54
C ARG A 318 8.66 11.37 -14.95
N LEU A 319 7.45 11.86 -15.21
CA LEU A 319 6.38 11.15 -15.91
C LEU A 319 6.09 11.78 -17.27
N GLN A 320 7.08 12.40 -17.92
CA GLN A 320 7.03 12.45 -19.36
C GLN A 320 7.41 11.05 -19.87
N PRO A 321 6.64 10.43 -20.78
CA PRO A 321 7.14 9.27 -21.50
C PRO A 321 8.47 9.71 -22.11
N LEU A 322 9.56 9.00 -21.80
CA LEU A 322 10.86 9.29 -22.39
C LEU A 322 10.66 9.29 -23.90
N GLY A 323 10.59 10.48 -24.49
CA GLY A 323 10.86 10.63 -25.90
C GLY A 323 12.16 9.90 -26.14
N TYR A 324 12.23 9.10 -27.20
CA TYR A 324 13.39 8.25 -27.51
C TYR A 324 14.74 9.01 -27.55
N GLU A 325 14.70 10.35 -27.49
CA GLU A 325 15.84 11.26 -27.50
C GLU A 325 16.53 11.43 -26.12
N ASP A 326 15.85 11.21 -24.99
CA ASP A 326 16.41 11.48 -23.63
C ASP A 326 16.65 10.23 -22.79
N ARG A 327 17.05 9.12 -23.41
CA ARG A 327 17.45 7.94 -22.63
C ARG A 327 18.68 8.30 -21.77
N PRO A 328 18.63 8.14 -20.44
CA PRO A 328 19.79 8.42 -19.59
C PRO A 328 21.01 7.63 -20.08
N LYS A 329 22.18 8.25 -19.98
CA LYS A 329 23.44 7.73 -20.56
C LYS A 329 23.81 6.39 -19.91
N THR A 330 23.33 6.15 -18.70
CA THR A 330 23.43 4.89 -17.96
C THR A 330 22.08 4.45 -17.38
N SER A 331 21.95 3.16 -17.08
CA SER A 331 20.74 2.62 -16.44
C SER A 331 20.64 3.04 -14.98
N HIS A 332 19.42 3.15 -14.46
CA HIS A 332 19.17 3.43 -13.04
C HIS A 332 19.86 2.40 -12.13
N ILE A 333 19.81 1.11 -12.49
CA ILE A 333 20.47 0.03 -11.72
C ILE A 333 21.98 0.27 -11.62
N THR A 334 22.63 0.62 -12.74
CA THR A 334 24.07 0.92 -12.75
C THR A 334 24.41 2.13 -11.88
N ARG A 335 23.56 3.17 -11.86
CA ARG A 335 23.72 4.33 -10.97
C ARG A 335 23.60 3.95 -9.50
N THR A 336 22.55 3.23 -9.14
CA THR A 336 22.31 2.76 -7.77
C THR A 336 23.47 1.90 -7.28
N ASN A 337 23.94 0.96 -8.09
CA ASN A 337 25.07 0.09 -7.78
C ASN A 337 26.37 0.87 -7.60
N THR A 338 26.65 1.84 -8.47
CA THR A 338 27.83 2.71 -8.38
C THR A 338 27.77 3.57 -7.12
N ASN A 339 26.61 4.16 -6.82
CA ASN A 339 26.41 4.96 -5.60
C ASN A 339 26.57 4.12 -4.34
N LYS A 340 26.03 2.89 -4.33
CA LYS A 340 26.22 1.94 -3.23
C LYS A 340 27.71 1.64 -3.01
N ALA A 341 28.46 1.35 -4.07
CA ALA A 341 29.90 1.13 -3.98
C ALA A 341 30.65 2.35 -3.40
N ILE A 342 30.24 3.58 -3.76
CA ILE A 342 30.81 4.81 -3.18
C ILE A 342 30.48 4.93 -1.69
N MET A 343 29.24 4.63 -1.28
CA MET A 343 28.83 4.64 0.13
C MET A 343 29.59 3.59 0.94
N ASP A 344 29.76 2.39 0.40
CA ASP A 344 30.45 1.27 1.06
C ASP A 344 31.95 1.55 1.23
N LEU A 345 32.59 2.18 0.23
CA LEU A 345 34.02 2.52 0.27
C LEU A 345 34.31 3.87 0.94
N GLY A 346 33.30 4.71 1.11
CA GLY A 346 33.36 6.10 1.60
C GLY A 346 34.03 7.08 0.64
N ILE A 347 35.18 6.72 0.09
CA ILE A 347 35.90 7.45 -0.95
C ILE A 347 36.60 6.46 -1.87
N ALA A 348 36.42 6.61 -3.18
CA ALA A 348 36.88 5.62 -4.14
C ALA A 348 37.30 6.22 -5.48
N THR A 349 38.31 5.61 -6.10
CA THR A 349 38.65 5.83 -7.50
C THR A 349 37.73 5.04 -8.43
N THR A 350 37.68 5.41 -9.71
CA THR A 350 36.90 4.63 -10.70
C THR A 350 37.33 3.16 -10.76
N SER A 351 38.63 2.85 -10.56
CA SER A 351 39.11 1.47 -10.56
C SER A 351 38.57 0.67 -9.38
N GLU A 352 38.62 1.23 -8.16
CA GLU A 352 38.07 0.58 -6.97
C GLU A 352 36.56 0.37 -7.09
N LEU A 353 35.85 1.31 -7.71
CA LEU A 353 34.41 1.16 -7.95
C LEU A 353 34.09 0.03 -8.93
N ILE A 354 34.92 -0.20 -9.96
CA ILE A 354 34.73 -1.31 -10.91
C ILE A 354 34.98 -2.66 -10.23
N ASP A 355 35.97 -2.73 -9.33
CA ASP A 355 36.33 -3.96 -8.63
C ASP A 355 35.38 -4.25 -7.44
N HIS A 356 34.50 -3.31 -7.09
CA HIS A 356 33.55 -3.46 -6.00
C HIS A 356 32.43 -4.47 -6.35
N PRO A 357 32.06 -5.42 -5.46
CA PRO A 357 31.06 -6.45 -5.75
C PRO A 357 29.67 -5.93 -6.14
N ALA A 358 29.31 -4.73 -5.69
CA ALA A 358 28.03 -4.11 -6.06
C ALA A 358 28.02 -3.62 -7.53
N THR A 359 29.18 -3.38 -8.14
CA THR A 359 29.30 -2.85 -9.49
C THR A 359 29.43 -3.99 -10.49
N ASP A 360 28.39 -4.20 -11.29
CA ASP A 360 28.32 -5.27 -12.30
C ASP A 360 28.76 -4.82 -13.70
N ARG A 361 29.39 -3.64 -13.83
CA ARG A 361 29.66 -2.98 -15.12
C ARG A 361 31.10 -2.53 -15.27
N GLY A 362 31.56 -2.51 -16.53
CA GLY A 362 32.89 -2.06 -16.88
C GLY A 362 33.05 -0.53 -16.85
N LYS A 363 34.32 -0.08 -16.87
CA LYS A 363 34.77 1.31 -16.70
C LYS A 363 33.91 2.39 -17.36
N ARG A 364 33.52 2.19 -18.63
CA ARG A 364 32.75 3.20 -19.38
C ARG A 364 31.36 3.46 -18.79
N GLN A 365 30.69 2.42 -18.30
CA GLN A 365 29.35 2.55 -17.71
C GLN A 365 29.43 3.10 -16.29
N THR A 366 30.43 2.67 -15.51
CA THR A 366 30.72 3.25 -14.18
C THR A 366 31.02 4.73 -14.28
N GLN A 367 31.83 5.16 -15.27
CA GLN A 367 32.10 6.58 -15.47
C GLN A 367 30.84 7.38 -15.82
N ARG A 368 29.97 6.86 -16.70
CA ARG A 368 28.69 7.52 -17.00
C ARG A 368 27.78 7.64 -15.79
N ALA A 369 27.78 6.62 -14.92
CA ALA A 369 27.07 6.68 -13.65
C ALA A 369 27.65 7.73 -12.70
N LEU A 370 28.97 7.83 -12.61
CA LEU A 370 29.64 8.88 -11.83
C LEU A 370 29.29 10.28 -12.36
N ASP A 371 29.32 10.47 -13.67
CA ASP A 371 28.97 11.75 -14.30
C ASP A 371 27.51 12.14 -13.96
N GLU A 372 26.55 11.20 -14.08
CA GLU A 372 25.15 11.47 -13.71
C GLU A 372 24.97 11.73 -12.20
N LEU A 373 25.67 10.99 -11.32
CA LEU A 373 25.61 11.21 -9.87
C LEU A 373 26.23 12.57 -9.45
N LEU A 374 27.22 13.05 -10.20
CA LEU A 374 27.79 14.39 -10.03
C LEU A 374 26.82 15.47 -10.49
N ASP A 375 26.19 15.29 -11.66
CA ASP A 375 25.18 16.20 -12.19
C ASP A 375 23.98 16.32 -11.24
N ASP A 376 23.57 15.22 -10.60
CA ASP A 376 22.52 15.19 -9.57
C ASP A 376 22.97 15.78 -8.22
N GLY A 377 24.26 16.09 -8.05
CA GLY A 377 24.82 16.62 -6.80
C GLY A 377 24.86 15.63 -5.63
N LEU A 378 24.73 14.32 -5.89
CA LEU A 378 24.74 13.28 -4.86
C LEU A 378 26.15 12.93 -4.36
N ILE A 379 27.13 13.06 -5.24
CA ILE A 379 28.54 12.84 -4.94
C ILE A 379 29.35 14.09 -5.28
N SER A 380 30.55 14.16 -4.72
CA SER A 380 31.59 15.14 -5.08
C SER A 380 32.85 14.39 -5.51
N TYR A 381 33.82 15.10 -6.07
CA TYR A 381 35.11 14.53 -6.41
C TYR A 381 36.28 15.40 -5.97
N HIS A 382 37.41 14.76 -5.72
CA HIS A 382 38.69 15.39 -5.43
C HIS A 382 39.74 14.83 -6.39
N ARG A 383 40.62 15.71 -6.89
CA ARG A 383 41.73 15.31 -7.76
C ARG A 383 43.05 15.47 -7.04
N ASP A 384 43.79 14.37 -6.97
CA ASP A 384 45.18 14.34 -6.54
C ASP A 384 46.04 13.79 -7.69
N GLY A 385 46.81 14.69 -8.29
CA GLY A 385 47.60 14.41 -9.50
C GLY A 385 46.76 13.83 -10.63
N ARG A 386 46.98 12.55 -10.96
CA ARG A 386 46.27 11.81 -12.02
C ARG A 386 45.08 11.01 -11.52
N ARG A 387 44.87 10.94 -10.21
CA ARG A 387 43.78 10.18 -9.60
C ARG A 387 42.58 11.09 -9.35
N THR A 388 41.39 10.57 -9.58
CA THR A 388 40.14 11.23 -9.22
C THR A 388 39.43 10.33 -8.22
N PHE A 389 39.12 10.89 -7.06
CA PHE A 389 38.41 10.24 -5.98
C PHE A 389 36.98 10.78 -5.94
N TYR A 390 36.01 9.89 -5.80
CA TYR A 390 34.60 10.20 -5.70
C TYR A 390 34.10 9.83 -4.30
N TYR A 391 33.26 10.67 -3.71
CA TYR A 391 32.75 10.48 -2.35
C TYR A 391 31.36 11.11 -2.18
N PRO A 392 30.54 10.64 -1.21
CA PRO A 392 29.21 11.19 -0.96
C PRO A 392 29.28 12.67 -0.53
N LYS A 393 28.57 13.55 -1.24
CA LYS A 393 28.63 15.00 -0.98
C LYS A 393 28.11 15.32 0.42
N GLY A 394 28.88 16.08 1.19
CA GLY A 394 28.55 16.46 2.57
C GLY A 394 28.62 15.32 3.60
N LEU A 395 28.96 14.09 3.19
CA LEU A 395 28.97 12.91 4.06
C LEU A 395 30.33 12.20 4.06
N LEU A 396 31.40 12.81 3.54
CA LEU A 396 32.73 12.19 3.48
C LEU A 396 33.18 11.66 4.85
N ARG A 397 33.03 12.44 5.93
CA ARG A 397 33.40 12.01 7.30
C ARG A 397 32.52 10.91 7.88
N ALA A 398 31.30 10.74 7.36
CA ALA A 398 30.40 9.70 7.83
C ALA A 398 30.74 8.34 7.25
N PHE A 399 31.33 8.30 6.04
CA PHE A 399 31.58 7.05 5.31
C PHE A 399 33.05 6.71 5.11
N ALA A 400 33.96 7.68 5.06
CA ALA A 400 35.40 7.42 4.97
C ALA A 400 36.01 7.28 6.37
N THR A 401 36.69 6.17 6.63
CA THR A 401 37.43 5.99 7.88
C THR A 401 38.65 6.94 7.92
N PRO A 402 39.06 7.44 9.11
CA PRO A 402 40.26 8.26 9.23
C PRO A 402 41.49 7.62 8.60
N GLU A 403 41.67 6.30 8.83
CA GLU A 403 42.76 5.52 8.22
C GLU A 403 42.74 5.55 6.69
N ARG A 404 41.55 5.49 6.06
CA ARG A 404 41.43 5.56 4.61
C ARG A 404 41.75 6.96 4.08
N LEU A 405 41.40 8.01 4.81
CA LEU A 405 41.75 9.38 4.44
C LEU A 405 43.25 9.64 4.57
N ASP A 406 43.86 9.17 5.67
CA ASP A 406 45.31 9.27 5.91
C ASP A 406 46.10 8.51 4.85
N ASN A 407 45.68 7.29 4.50
CA ASN A 407 46.31 6.48 3.46
C ASN A 407 46.24 7.12 2.06
N LEU A 408 45.28 8.00 1.83
CA LEU A 408 45.10 8.72 0.58
C LEU A 408 45.74 10.11 0.59
N ASP A 409 46.35 10.53 1.71
CA ASP A 409 46.86 11.89 1.95
C ASP A 409 45.77 12.97 1.70
N ILE A 410 44.54 12.64 2.08
CA ILE A 410 43.37 13.50 1.85
C ILE A 410 43.03 14.24 3.14
N ASP A 411 43.29 15.55 3.14
CA ASP A 411 42.88 16.46 4.20
C ASP A 411 41.37 16.75 4.11
N ALA A 412 40.59 16.05 4.95
CA ALA A 412 39.13 16.16 4.95
C ALA A 412 38.61 17.55 5.34
N ASP A 413 39.42 18.41 5.97
CA ASP A 413 39.06 19.81 6.26
C ASP A 413 39.14 20.69 5.00
N LYS A 414 39.88 20.28 3.97
CA LYS A 414 40.00 21.00 2.69
C LYS A 414 38.93 20.61 1.67
N ILE A 415 38.11 19.62 1.97
CA ILE A 415 37.17 18.99 1.02
C ILE A 415 35.70 19.35 1.28
N THR A 416 35.40 20.09 2.35
CA THR A 416 34.04 20.59 2.65
C THR A 416 33.51 21.60 1.64
#